data_AF-A0A968LJW2-F1
#
_entry.id   AF-A0A968LJW2-F1
#
_cell.length_a   1.000
_cell.length_b   1.000
_cell.length_c   1.000
_cell.angle_alpha   90.00
_cell.angle_beta   90.00
_cell.angle_gamma   90.00
#
_symmetry.space_group_name_H-M   'P 1'
#
loop_
_entity.id
_entity.type
_entity.pdbx_description
1 polymer ?
#
loop_
_entity_poly.entity_id
_entity_poly.type
_entity_poly.pdbx_seq_one_letter_code
_entity_poly.pdbx_strand_id
1 'polypeptide(L)'
;MFVPFFIFISSLFAYTLSTWKIAKINSAIATILFLIALSYSLITLRHPILSISSKFSPSILTLSRDDIYFSGSRKELRSPYLEVARVIHDSQCRNIGLAIGGDDWEYPLWVLLQKKGEIRIIHTKVANPSKNAKRDINEDQLCAVIATDEDYTGARNAQEEVQEDWVYQPISQKPFVAVYLKNNWVPSQK
;
A
#
# COMPACT_ATOMS: atom_id res chain seq x y z
N MET A 1 -10.42 -12.73 -22.64
CA MET A 1 -10.89 -13.64 -23.72
C MET A 1 -10.19 -13.43 -25.08
N PHE A 2 -9.36 -12.40 -25.28
CA PHE A 2 -8.69 -12.15 -26.58
C PHE A 2 -7.32 -12.83 -26.77
N VAL A 3 -6.78 -13.43 -25.71
CA VAL A 3 -5.41 -13.98 -25.71
C VAL A 3 -5.22 -15.13 -26.72
N PRO A 4 -6.13 -16.10 -26.85
CA PRO A 4 -5.95 -17.19 -27.83
C PRO A 4 -5.94 -16.70 -29.28
N PHE A 5 -6.81 -15.73 -29.60
CA PHE A 5 -6.92 -15.15 -30.93
C PHE A 5 -5.66 -14.33 -31.29
N PHE A 6 -5.09 -13.61 -30.32
CA PHE A 6 -3.84 -12.88 -30.49
C PHE A 6 -2.63 -13.79 -30.74
N ILE A 7 -2.54 -14.93 -30.04
CA ILE A 7 -1.45 -15.92 -30.25
C ILE A 7 -1.52 -16.50 -31.67
N PHE A 8 -2.72 -16.82 -32.15
CA PHE A 8 -2.90 -17.36 -33.50
C PHE A 8 -2.54 -16.34 -34.58
N ILE A 9 -3.05 -15.11 -34.47
CA ILE A 9 -2.78 -14.03 -35.43
C ILE A 9 -1.29 -13.68 -35.43
N SER A 10 -0.66 -13.55 -34.26
CA SER A 10 0.77 -13.20 -34.18
C SER A 10 1.66 -14.28 -34.81
N SER A 11 1.35 -15.56 -34.62
CA SER A 11 2.11 -16.66 -35.23
C SER A 11 1.96 -16.69 -36.76
N LEU A 12 0.75 -16.45 -37.27
CA LEU A 12 0.49 -16.39 -38.71
C LEU A 12 1.20 -15.19 -39.35
N PHE A 13 1.14 -14.02 -38.72
CA PHE A 13 1.87 -12.83 -39.16
C PHE A 13 3.38 -13.03 -39.12
N ALA A 14 3.93 -13.67 -38.08
CA ALA A 14 5.36 -13.94 -37.99
C ALA A 14 5.84 -14.87 -39.11
N TYR A 15 5.07 -15.92 -39.42
CA TYR A 15 5.40 -16.86 -40.50
C TYR A 15 5.34 -16.19 -41.89
N THR A 16 4.29 -15.41 -42.18
CA THR A 16 4.19 -14.71 -43.47
C THR A 16 5.33 -13.71 -43.64
N LEU A 17 5.67 -12.95 -42.59
CA LEU A 17 6.78 -12.00 -42.61
C LEU A 17 8.15 -12.69 -42.72
N SER A 18 8.34 -13.89 -42.17
CA SER A 18 9.62 -14.61 -42.24
C SER A 18 9.93 -15.17 -43.62
N THR A 19 8.91 -15.46 -44.42
CA THR A 19 9.11 -15.93 -45.82
C THR A 19 9.61 -14.82 -46.75
N TRP A 20 9.44 -13.55 -46.36
CA TRP A 20 9.95 -12.40 -47.10
C TRP A 20 11.42 -12.14 -46.72
N LYS A 21 12.35 -12.39 -47.66
CA LYS A 21 13.80 -12.13 -47.49
C LYS A 21 14.12 -10.62 -47.53
N ILE A 22 13.56 -9.85 -46.60
CA ILE A 22 13.76 -8.41 -46.50
C ILE A 22 14.43 -8.07 -45.18
N ALA A 23 15.68 -8.52 -45.03
CA ALA A 23 16.48 -8.34 -43.82
C ALA A 23 16.54 -6.87 -43.36
N LYS A 24 16.53 -5.92 -44.30
CA LYS A 24 16.49 -4.47 -44.00
C LYS A 24 15.17 -4.03 -43.35
N ILE A 25 14.03 -4.54 -43.81
CA ILE A 25 12.71 -4.21 -43.24
C ILE A 25 12.56 -4.83 -41.85
N ASN A 26 12.99 -6.09 -41.66
CA ASN A 26 12.91 -6.73 -40.34
C ASN A 26 13.77 -5.98 -39.30
N SER A 27 14.97 -5.55 -39.67
CA SER A 27 15.82 -4.72 -38.79
C SER A 27 15.18 -3.36 -38.48
N ALA A 28 14.56 -2.71 -39.49
CA ALA A 28 13.87 -1.45 -39.29
C ALA A 28 12.67 -1.58 -38.34
N ILE A 29 11.83 -2.61 -38.53
CA ILE A 29 10.68 -2.89 -37.65
C ILE A 29 11.15 -3.19 -36.23
N ALA A 30 12.16 -4.04 -36.05
CA ALA A 30 12.70 -4.37 -34.74
C ALA A 30 13.25 -3.13 -34.03
N THR A 31 13.96 -2.25 -34.76
CA THR A 31 14.49 -1.00 -34.22
C THR A 31 13.37 -0.05 -33.79
N ILE A 32 12.32 0.10 -34.61
CA ILE A 32 11.17 0.94 -34.28
C ILE A 32 10.44 0.41 -33.04
N LEU A 33 10.17 -0.90 -32.98
CA LEU A 33 9.54 -1.53 -31.82
C LEU A 33 10.39 -1.36 -30.56
N PHE A 34 11.71 -1.53 -30.67
CA PHE A 34 12.63 -1.29 -29.56
C PHE A 34 12.56 0.16 -29.08
N LEU A 35 12.56 1.15 -29.97
CA LEU A 35 12.47 2.56 -29.60
C LEU A 35 11.13 2.91 -28.94
N ILE A 36 10.02 2.34 -29.43
CA ILE A 36 8.68 2.52 -28.82
C ILE A 36 8.65 1.88 -27.43
N ALA A 37 9.14 0.64 -27.29
CA ALA A 37 9.19 -0.06 -26.02
C ALA A 37 10.08 0.66 -25.00
N LEU A 38 11.25 1.13 -25.44
CA LEU A 38 12.17 1.91 -24.62
C LEU A 38 11.52 3.22 -24.15
N SER A 39 10.87 3.94 -25.06
CA SER A 39 10.15 5.19 -24.72
C SER A 39 9.04 4.94 -23.70
N TYR A 40 8.23 3.89 -23.90
CA TYR A 40 7.17 3.53 -22.96
C TYR A 40 7.73 3.11 -21.59
N SER A 41 8.82 2.33 -21.57
CA SER A 41 9.49 1.90 -20.34
C SER A 41 10.07 3.08 -19.55
N LEU A 42 10.61 4.09 -20.21
CA LEU A 42 11.20 5.26 -19.55
C LEU A 42 10.13 6.22 -18.98
N ILE A 43 8.94 6.22 -19.58
CA ILE A 43 7.88 7.23 -19.37
C ILE A 43 6.64 6.62 -18.66
N THR A 44 6.77 5.42 -18.10
CA THR A 44 5.64 4.73 -17.45
C THR A 44 5.00 5.58 -16.34
N LEU A 45 3.68 5.74 -16.38
CA LEU A 45 2.91 6.66 -15.51
C LEU A 45 3.02 6.36 -14.01
N ARG A 46 3.30 5.11 -13.62
CA ARG A 46 3.37 4.72 -12.19
C ARG A 46 4.76 4.92 -11.59
N HIS A 47 5.81 4.67 -12.36
CA HIS A 47 7.20 4.75 -11.88
C HIS A 47 8.12 5.28 -12.99
N PRO A 48 7.98 6.57 -13.37
CA PRO A 48 8.80 7.12 -14.43
C PRO A 48 10.26 7.18 -13.98
N ILE A 49 11.15 6.66 -14.82
CA ILE A 49 12.60 6.87 -14.66
C ILE A 49 12.91 8.30 -15.10
N LEU A 50 12.31 8.73 -16.22
CA LEU A 50 12.41 10.10 -16.71
C LEU A 50 11.14 10.88 -16.34
N SER A 51 11.31 11.95 -15.59
CA SER A 51 10.23 12.86 -15.23
C SER A 51 9.77 13.65 -16.45
N ILE A 52 8.58 13.34 -16.99
CA ILE A 52 7.92 14.17 -18.02
C ILE A 52 7.57 15.56 -17.44
N SER A 53 7.16 15.58 -16.16
CA SER A 53 6.82 16.79 -15.43
C SER A 53 7.14 16.61 -13.96
N SER A 54 8.10 17.37 -13.45
CA SER A 54 8.62 17.23 -12.07
C SER A 54 7.53 17.45 -11.01
N LYS A 55 6.49 18.22 -11.35
CA LYS A 55 5.39 18.54 -10.44
C LYS A 55 4.35 17.42 -10.32
N PHE A 56 4.12 16.66 -11.39
CA PHE A 56 3.04 15.66 -11.43
C PHE A 56 3.55 14.21 -11.38
N SER A 57 4.73 13.98 -11.95
CA SER A 57 5.34 12.66 -12.12
C SER A 57 6.87 12.73 -11.90
N PRO A 58 7.31 13.00 -10.65
CA PRO A 58 8.73 13.02 -10.32
C PRO A 58 9.40 11.66 -10.58
N SER A 59 10.71 11.69 -10.87
CA SER A 59 11.47 10.47 -11.12
C SER A 59 11.64 9.67 -9.84
N ILE A 60 11.49 8.34 -9.93
CA ILE A 60 11.76 7.43 -8.81
C ILE A 60 13.21 7.52 -8.31
N LEU A 61 14.15 7.96 -9.16
CA LEU A 61 15.56 8.13 -8.80
C LEU A 61 15.80 9.34 -7.88
N THR A 62 14.88 10.29 -7.86
CA THR A 62 14.99 11.53 -7.06
C THR A 62 14.10 11.54 -5.83
N LEU A 63 13.13 10.63 -5.75
CA LEU A 63 12.19 10.59 -4.64
C LEU A 63 12.83 9.97 -3.39
N SER A 64 12.46 10.48 -2.21
CA SER A 64 12.77 9.79 -0.97
C SER A 64 12.03 8.45 -0.91
N ARG A 65 12.56 7.48 -0.17
CA ARG A 65 11.93 6.16 -0.03
C ARG A 65 10.48 6.23 0.45
N ASP A 66 10.17 7.20 1.30
CA ASP A 66 8.80 7.38 1.82
C ASP A 66 7.88 7.95 0.73
N ASP A 67 8.37 8.89 -0.06
CA ASP A 67 7.60 9.48 -1.15
C ASP A 67 7.34 8.49 -2.28
N ILE A 68 8.23 7.51 -2.49
CA ILE A 68 8.04 6.44 -3.48
C ILE A 68 6.75 5.65 -3.19
N TYR A 69 6.50 5.30 -1.92
CA TYR A 69 5.31 4.53 -1.54
C TYR A 69 4.00 5.27 -1.84
N PHE A 70 4.02 6.60 -1.78
CA PHE A 70 2.83 7.43 -2.05
C PHE A 70 2.86 8.06 -3.45
N SER A 71 3.83 7.75 -4.32
CA SER A 71 3.97 8.38 -5.64
C SER A 71 2.88 7.99 -6.66
N GLY A 72 2.09 6.94 -6.36
CA GLY A 72 1.08 6.36 -7.24
C GLY A 72 -0.34 6.88 -7.03
N SER A 73 -1.31 5.95 -6.97
CA SER A 73 -2.75 6.24 -6.98
C SER A 73 -3.32 6.76 -5.66
N ARG A 74 -2.60 6.62 -4.53
CA ARG A 74 -3.05 7.09 -3.21
C ARG A 74 -2.09 8.08 -2.56
N LYS A 75 -1.76 9.16 -3.30
CA LYS A 75 -0.89 10.27 -2.83
C LYS A 75 -1.44 10.93 -1.56
N GLU A 76 -2.75 10.99 -1.44
CA GLU A 76 -3.50 11.58 -0.33
C GLU A 76 -3.28 10.86 1.02
N LEU A 77 -2.86 9.59 1.01
CA LEU A 77 -2.57 8.85 2.24
C LEU A 77 -1.24 9.24 2.91
N ARG A 78 -0.36 9.96 2.20
CA ARG A 78 0.98 10.28 2.71
C ARG A 78 0.94 11.05 4.03
N SER A 79 0.20 12.16 4.05
CA SER A 79 0.09 13.01 5.24
C SER A 79 -0.52 12.27 6.43
N PRO A 80 -1.70 11.61 6.31
CA PRO A 80 -2.29 10.92 7.45
C PRO A 80 -1.43 9.75 7.94
N TYR A 81 -0.72 9.04 7.06
CA TYR A 81 0.11 7.90 7.49
C TYR A 81 1.37 8.34 8.24
N LEU A 82 1.98 9.44 7.81
CA LEU A 82 3.11 10.04 8.54
C LEU A 82 2.66 10.50 9.93
N GLU A 83 1.46 11.06 10.03
CA GLU A 83 0.88 11.50 11.30
C GLU A 83 0.54 10.32 12.21
N VAL A 84 -0.05 9.24 11.68
CA VAL A 84 -0.26 7.99 12.43
C VAL A 84 1.06 7.46 12.98
N ALA A 85 2.10 7.38 12.15
CA ALA A 85 3.42 6.90 12.59
C ALA A 85 4.02 7.79 13.68
N ARG A 86 3.77 9.11 13.64
CA ARG A 86 4.17 10.05 14.69
C ARG A 86 3.42 9.79 15.99
N VAL A 87 2.08 9.73 15.95
CA VAL A 87 1.23 9.49 17.12
C VAL A 87 1.59 8.18 17.82
N ILE A 88 1.77 7.11 17.06
CA ILE A 88 2.17 5.81 17.61
C ILE A 88 3.55 5.89 18.26
N HIS A 89 4.52 6.52 17.60
CA HIS A 89 5.86 6.67 18.15
C HIS A 89 5.87 7.47 19.45
N ASP A 90 5.15 8.60 19.49
CA ASP A 90 5.03 9.47 20.65
C ASP A 90 4.34 8.74 21.82
N SER A 91 3.42 7.82 21.54
CA SER A 91 2.78 6.96 22.55
C SER A 91 3.64 5.80 23.06
N GLN A 92 4.83 5.57 22.47
CA GLN A 92 5.71 4.43 22.74
C GLN A 92 5.03 3.05 22.59
N CYS A 93 3.92 2.99 21.83
CA CYS A 93 3.15 1.78 21.62
C CYS A 93 3.85 0.82 20.65
N ARG A 94 4.05 -0.43 21.09
CA ARG A 94 4.71 -1.48 20.29
C ARG A 94 3.76 -2.55 19.74
N ASN A 95 2.59 -2.73 20.34
CA ASN A 95 1.61 -3.73 19.91
C ASN A 95 0.39 -3.03 19.35
N ILE A 96 0.21 -3.11 18.04
CA ILE A 96 -0.76 -2.32 17.31
C ILE A 96 -1.76 -3.22 16.60
N GLY A 97 -3.03 -2.92 16.78
CA GLY A 97 -4.11 -3.47 15.98
C GLY A 97 -4.27 -2.70 14.67
N LEU A 98 -4.58 -3.42 13.60
CA LEU A 98 -4.88 -2.86 12.30
C LEU A 98 -6.31 -3.21 11.92
N ALA A 99 -7.12 -2.17 11.74
CA ALA A 99 -8.50 -2.22 11.32
C ALA A 99 -8.64 -1.57 9.94
N ILE A 100 -8.25 -2.32 8.92
CA ILE A 100 -8.24 -1.86 7.53
C ILE A 100 -9.27 -2.62 6.70
N GLY A 101 -9.78 -1.99 5.65
CA GLY A 101 -10.61 -2.62 4.63
C GLY A 101 -9.79 -3.48 3.66
N GLY A 102 -10.47 -4.21 2.77
CA GLY A 102 -9.83 -5.13 1.82
C GLY A 102 -8.94 -4.46 0.77
N ASP A 103 -9.25 -3.22 0.37
CA ASP A 103 -8.52 -2.46 -0.65
C ASP A 103 -7.62 -1.35 -0.05
N ASP A 104 -7.46 -1.33 1.27
CA ASP A 104 -6.67 -0.33 1.97
C ASP A 104 -5.16 -0.61 1.91
N TRP A 105 -4.38 0.46 2.07
CA TRP A 105 -2.94 0.41 1.85
C TRP A 105 -2.20 0.11 3.14
N GLU A 106 -1.94 -1.15 3.40
CA GLU A 106 -1.25 -1.59 4.60
C GLU A 106 0.26 -1.35 4.57
N TYR A 107 0.90 -1.70 3.46
CA TYR A 107 2.37 -1.78 3.37
C TYR A 107 3.11 -0.45 3.68
N PRO A 108 2.68 0.73 3.19
CA PRO A 108 3.33 1.98 3.55
C PRO A 108 3.27 2.28 5.05
N LEU A 109 2.19 1.89 5.72
CA LEU A 109 2.03 2.06 7.16
C LEU A 109 3.06 1.22 7.91
N TRP A 110 3.24 -0.06 7.51
CA TRP A 110 4.23 -0.95 8.11
C TRP A 110 5.64 -0.36 8.05
N VAL A 111 6.03 0.16 6.88
CA VAL A 111 7.37 0.73 6.70
C VAL A 111 7.57 1.97 7.57
N LEU A 112 6.58 2.86 7.64
CA LEU A 112 6.65 4.07 8.44
C LEU A 112 6.72 3.76 9.95
N LEU A 113 5.96 2.76 10.40
CA LEU A 113 5.98 2.29 11.79
C LEU A 113 7.33 1.66 12.15
N GLN A 114 7.86 0.75 11.32
CA GLN A 114 9.13 0.08 11.60
C GLN A 114 10.35 1.03 11.65
N LYS A 115 10.32 2.14 10.92
CA LYS A 115 11.37 3.19 11.03
C LYS A 115 11.45 3.82 12.41
N LYS A 116 10.37 3.75 13.19
CA LYS A 116 10.24 4.36 14.51
C LYS A 116 10.51 3.39 15.66
N GLY A 117 10.71 2.10 15.36
CA GLY A 117 11.06 1.07 16.35
C GLY A 117 10.54 -0.30 15.97
N GLU A 118 10.83 -1.30 16.82
CA GLU A 118 10.26 -2.64 16.69
C GLU A 118 8.78 -2.60 17.10
N ILE A 119 7.91 -2.74 16.10
CA ILE A 119 6.46 -2.70 16.23
C ILE A 119 5.89 -4.02 15.73
N ARG A 120 4.96 -4.56 16.51
CA ARG A 120 4.18 -5.75 16.15
C ARG A 120 2.77 -5.32 15.75
N ILE A 121 2.32 -5.82 14.61
CA ILE A 121 1.05 -5.46 13.99
C ILE A 121 0.18 -6.71 13.92
N ILE A 122 -1.08 -6.61 14.34
CA ILE A 122 -2.08 -7.68 14.17
C ILE A 122 -3.34 -7.11 13.55
N HIS A 123 -4.03 -7.88 12.71
CA HIS A 123 -5.33 -7.47 12.19
C HIS A 123 -6.43 -7.73 13.22
N THR A 124 -7.19 -6.70 13.58
CA THR A 124 -8.31 -6.82 14.53
C THR A 124 -9.65 -7.05 13.82
N LYS A 125 -9.80 -6.57 12.57
CA LYS A 125 -11.02 -6.72 11.76
C LYS A 125 -10.96 -7.95 10.83
N VAL A 126 -10.75 -9.15 11.39
CA VAL A 126 -10.74 -10.41 10.61
C VAL A 126 -12.08 -11.14 10.74
N ALA A 127 -12.84 -11.23 9.63
CA ALA A 127 -14.15 -11.89 9.59
C ALA A 127 -14.13 -13.33 9.04
N ASN A 128 -12.98 -13.81 8.55
CA ASN A 128 -12.84 -15.13 7.94
C ASN A 128 -12.47 -16.20 8.99
N PRO A 129 -12.36 -17.50 8.61
CA PRO A 129 -12.00 -18.57 9.54
C PRO A 129 -10.65 -18.40 10.25
N SER A 130 -9.73 -17.56 9.72
CA SER A 130 -8.44 -17.30 10.39
C SER A 130 -8.57 -16.43 11.63
N LYS A 131 -9.75 -15.86 11.92
CA LYS A 131 -10.05 -15.18 13.19
C LYS A 131 -9.70 -16.05 14.40
N ASN A 132 -9.91 -17.37 14.31
CA ASN A 132 -9.67 -18.34 15.39
C ASN A 132 -8.26 -18.93 15.39
N ALA A 133 -7.38 -18.52 14.47
CA ALA A 133 -6.01 -18.97 14.46
C ALA A 133 -5.27 -18.48 15.72
N LYS A 134 -4.37 -19.30 16.25
CA LYS A 134 -3.53 -18.93 17.39
C LYS A 134 -2.64 -17.75 16.97
N ARG A 135 -2.70 -16.65 17.73
CA ARG A 135 -1.91 -15.43 17.48
C ARG A 135 -0.77 -15.34 18.49
N ASP A 136 0.30 -14.68 18.07
CA ASP A 136 1.45 -14.39 18.94
C ASP A 136 1.15 -13.28 19.96
N ILE A 137 0.09 -12.50 19.71
CA ILE A 137 -0.34 -11.35 20.51
C ILE A 137 -1.84 -11.41 20.67
N ASN A 138 -2.30 -11.25 21.92
CA ASN A 138 -3.72 -11.15 22.24
C ASN A 138 -4.20 -9.70 22.12
N GLU A 139 -5.50 -9.51 21.89
CA GLU A 139 -6.11 -8.18 21.77
C GLU A 139 -5.93 -7.33 23.04
N ASP A 140 -5.84 -7.97 24.22
CA ASP A 140 -5.59 -7.30 25.50
C ASP A 140 -4.22 -6.61 25.59
N GLN A 141 -3.25 -7.09 24.79
CA GLN A 141 -1.88 -6.57 24.77
C GLN A 141 -1.71 -5.38 23.83
N LEU A 142 -2.75 -5.03 23.07
CA LEU A 142 -2.75 -3.88 22.17
C LEU A 142 -2.79 -2.57 22.96
N CYS A 143 -1.95 -1.63 22.55
CA CYS A 143 -1.96 -0.25 23.04
C CYS A 143 -2.60 0.74 22.09
N ALA A 144 -2.66 0.38 20.81
CA ALA A 144 -3.23 1.22 19.78
C ALA A 144 -3.97 0.37 18.74
N VAL A 145 -5.01 0.94 18.13
CA VAL A 145 -5.59 0.43 16.89
C VAL A 145 -5.61 1.53 15.84
N ILE A 146 -5.06 1.24 14.67
CA ILE A 146 -5.11 2.13 13.51
C ILE A 146 -6.27 1.67 12.64
N ALA A 147 -7.21 2.57 12.37
CA ALA A 147 -8.37 2.30 11.54
C ALA A 147 -8.36 3.15 10.27
N THR A 148 -8.49 2.51 9.12
CA THR A 148 -8.77 3.17 7.82
C THR A 148 -10.19 2.90 7.34
N ASP A 149 -10.91 2.05 8.06
CA ASP A 149 -12.28 1.67 7.80
C ASP A 149 -13.22 2.41 8.76
N GLU A 150 -14.15 3.20 8.20
CA GLU A 150 -15.13 4.00 8.96
C GLU A 150 -16.06 3.14 9.83
N ASP A 151 -16.31 1.89 9.40
CA ASP A 151 -17.17 0.94 10.11
C ASP A 151 -16.42 0.23 11.26
N TYR A 152 -15.16 0.60 11.52
CA TYR A 152 -14.44 0.01 12.65
C TYR A 152 -15.02 0.48 13.99
N THR A 153 -15.79 -0.43 14.61
CA THR A 153 -16.34 -0.29 15.95
C THR A 153 -15.55 -1.09 16.98
N GLY A 154 -14.38 -1.67 16.69
CA GLY A 154 -13.68 -2.52 17.66
C GLY A 154 -13.21 -1.81 18.95
N ALA A 155 -13.29 -0.47 19.01
CA ALA A 155 -13.14 0.33 20.24
C ALA A 155 -14.49 0.87 20.79
N ARG A 156 -15.60 0.57 20.12
CA ARG A 156 -16.99 0.87 20.51
C ARG A 156 -17.79 -0.44 20.46
N ASN A 157 -17.93 -1.14 21.59
CA ASN A 157 -18.75 -2.34 21.60
C ASN A 157 -20.14 -2.03 21.01
N ALA A 158 -20.59 -2.87 20.07
CA ALA A 158 -21.80 -2.66 19.27
C ALA A 158 -23.12 -2.69 20.06
N GLN A 159 -23.07 -2.71 21.40
CA GLN A 159 -24.25 -2.68 22.25
C GLN A 159 -24.08 -1.99 23.61
N GLU A 160 -22.91 -1.48 24.00
CA GLU A 160 -22.76 -0.78 25.28
C GLU A 160 -21.50 0.10 25.21
N GLU A 161 -21.66 1.35 25.65
CA GLU A 161 -20.66 2.31 26.15
C GLU A 161 -19.22 2.17 25.62
N VAL A 162 -18.71 3.27 25.02
CA VAL A 162 -17.28 3.44 24.74
C VAL A 162 -16.50 2.94 25.94
N GLN A 163 -15.79 1.83 25.78
CA GLN A 163 -14.98 1.27 26.86
C GLN A 163 -14.00 2.39 27.25
N GLU A 164 -14.17 2.96 28.46
CA GLU A 164 -13.54 4.20 28.94
C GLU A 164 -12.00 4.23 28.82
N ASP A 165 -11.42 3.08 28.48
CA ASP A 165 -10.01 2.86 28.23
C ASP A 165 -9.51 3.34 26.86
N TRP A 166 -10.33 3.67 25.85
CA TRP A 166 -9.81 4.06 24.53
C TRP A 166 -10.06 5.55 24.18
N VAL A 167 -8.97 6.26 23.84
CA VAL A 167 -8.99 7.62 23.32
C VAL A 167 -9.03 7.58 21.80
N TYR A 168 -10.07 8.18 21.24
CA TYR A 168 -10.20 8.38 19.80
C TYR A 168 -9.43 9.62 19.34
N GLN A 169 -8.50 9.41 18.40
CA GLN A 169 -7.74 10.48 17.76
C GLN A 169 -7.98 10.47 16.24
N PRO A 170 -8.81 11.39 15.72
CA PRO A 170 -9.02 11.51 14.28
C PRO A 170 -7.77 12.08 13.60
N ILE A 171 -7.29 11.42 12.55
CA ILE A 171 -6.13 11.88 11.77
C ILE A 171 -6.57 12.52 10.45
N SER A 172 -7.50 11.88 9.75
CA SER A 172 -8.04 12.37 8.49
C SER A 172 -9.46 11.85 8.28
N GLN A 173 -10.32 12.68 7.72
CA GLN A 173 -11.68 12.30 7.33
C GLN A 173 -11.75 11.82 5.88
N LYS A 174 -10.82 12.25 5.01
CA LYS A 174 -10.81 11.86 3.60
C LYS A 174 -9.38 11.82 3.05
N PRO A 175 -8.77 10.62 2.88
CA PRO A 175 -9.29 9.30 3.24
C PRO A 175 -9.46 9.14 4.76
N PHE A 176 -10.40 8.32 5.22
CA PHE A 176 -10.62 8.08 6.64
C PHE A 176 -9.40 7.39 7.25
N VAL A 177 -8.83 8.01 8.28
CA VAL A 177 -7.72 7.47 9.07
C VAL A 177 -7.89 7.94 10.50
N ALA A 178 -7.92 7.01 11.45
CA ALA A 178 -8.01 7.30 12.87
C ALA A 178 -7.10 6.38 13.68
N VAL A 179 -6.71 6.86 14.86
CA VAL A 179 -5.96 6.08 15.85
C VAL A 179 -6.78 6.01 17.13
N TYR A 180 -6.92 4.81 17.67
CA TYR A 180 -7.50 4.58 18.99
C TYR A 180 -6.36 4.20 19.93
N LEU A 181 -6.12 4.97 21.00
CA LEU A 181 -5.06 4.73 21.99
C LEU A 181 -5.64 4.27 23.31
N LYS A 182 -4.99 3.33 24.00
CA LYS A 182 -5.46 2.83 25.29
C LYS A 182 -4.92 3.69 26.45
N ASN A 183 -5.81 4.34 27.23
CA ASN A 183 -5.55 5.29 28.32
C ASN A 183 -4.60 4.75 29.41
N ASN A 184 -4.75 3.48 29.78
CA ASN A 184 -4.04 2.85 30.91
C ASN A 184 -3.03 1.77 30.46
N TRP A 185 -2.46 1.90 29.26
CA TRP A 185 -1.51 0.91 28.79
C TRP A 185 -0.18 0.98 29.55
N VAL A 186 0.07 -0.01 30.39
CA VAL A 186 1.39 -0.29 30.97
C VAL A 186 2.09 -1.29 30.04
N PRO A 187 3.30 -1.00 29.54
CA PRO A 187 4.03 -1.96 28.72
C PRO A 187 4.22 -3.26 29.49
N SER A 188 3.65 -4.35 28.98
CA SER A 188 3.91 -5.70 29.47
C SER A 188 5.41 -5.98 29.32
N GLN A 189 6.13 -5.89 30.43
CA GLN A 189 7.55 -6.27 30.53
C GLN A 189 7.64 -7.76 30.14
N LYS A 190 8.33 -8.04 29.03
CA LYS A 190 8.87 -9.35 28.70
C LYS A 190 10.32 -9.18 28.30
#